data_AF-A0A349FBY7-F1
#
_entry.id   AF-A0A349FBY7-F1
#
_cell.length_a   1.000
_cell.length_b   1.000
_cell.length_c   1.000
_cell.angle_alpha   90.00
_cell.angle_beta   90.00
_cell.angle_gamma   90.00
#
_symmetry.space_group_name_H-M   'P 1'
#
loop_
_entity.id
_entity.type
_entity.pdbx_description
1 polymer ?
#
loop_
_entity_poly.entity_id
_entity_poly.type
_entity_poly.pdbx_seq_one_letter_code
_entity_poly.pdbx_strand_id
1 'polypeptide(L)' 'NNPNGSPNAITGLTTADGRVTIMMPHPERVFRTVANSWHPDSWGENSAWMRLFQNARKNIG' A
#
# COMPACT_ATOMS: atom_id res chain seq x y z
N ASN A 1 -16.79 -4.51 -0.54
CA ASN A 1 -17.19 -3.69 0.62
C ASN A 1 -16.38 -2.40 0.60
N ASN A 2 -16.99 -1.23 0.89
CA ASN A 2 -16.37 0.11 0.80
C ASN A 2 -16.65 0.90 2.11
N PRO A 3 -15.62 1.27 2.91
CA PRO A 3 -15.82 1.86 4.23
C PRO A 3 -16.14 3.36 4.25
N ASN A 4 -15.96 4.07 3.12
CA ASN A 4 -16.09 5.54 3.08
C ASN A 4 -17.05 6.05 2.00
N GLY A 5 -17.61 5.15 1.18
CA GLY A 5 -18.60 5.50 0.17
C GLY A 5 -18.04 6.19 -1.08
N SER A 6 -16.70 6.25 -1.26
CA SER A 6 -16.11 6.83 -2.46
C SER A 6 -16.69 6.17 -3.74
N PRO A 7 -17.13 6.96 -4.74
CA PRO A 7 -17.64 6.42 -6.00
C PRO A 7 -16.63 5.47 -6.65
N ASN A 8 -17.12 4.38 -7.22
CA ASN A 8 -16.31 3.32 -7.82
C ASN A 8 -15.23 2.73 -6.88
N ALA A 9 -15.40 2.90 -5.56
CA ALA A 9 -14.44 2.49 -4.53
C ALA A 9 -13.01 3.04 -4.72
N ILE A 10 -12.88 4.19 -5.36
CA ILE A 10 -11.57 4.85 -5.57
C ILE A 10 -10.99 5.23 -4.20
N THR A 11 -9.77 4.77 -3.92
CA THR A 11 -9.09 5.02 -2.64
C THR A 11 -7.61 5.39 -2.79
N GLY A 12 -7.12 5.49 -4.03
CA GLY A 12 -5.80 5.98 -4.38
C GLY A 12 -5.79 6.58 -5.79
N LEU A 13 -5.00 7.63 -5.98
CA LEU A 13 -4.84 8.36 -7.23
C LEU A 13 -3.36 8.71 -7.43
N THR A 14 -2.95 8.87 -8.68
CA THR A 14 -1.58 9.26 -9.03
C THR A 14 -1.59 10.35 -10.10
N THR A 15 -0.53 11.15 -10.17
CA THR A 15 -0.32 12.11 -11.27
C THR A 15 -0.08 11.37 -12.60
N ALA A 16 -0.31 12.06 -13.72
CA ALA A 16 -0.16 11.48 -15.07
C ALA A 16 1.27 10.94 -15.33
N ASP A 17 2.28 11.54 -14.72
CA ASP A 17 3.68 11.11 -14.80
C ASP A 17 4.09 10.12 -13.69
N GLY A 18 3.17 9.73 -12.80
CA GLY A 18 3.38 8.71 -11.78
C GLY A 18 4.29 9.09 -10.61
N ARG A 19 4.79 10.33 -10.55
CA ARG A 19 5.77 10.75 -9.53
C ARG A 19 5.15 11.00 -8.16
N VAL A 20 3.85 11.29 -8.10
CA VAL A 20 3.12 11.52 -6.84
C VAL A 20 1.88 10.63 -6.83
N THR A 21 1.79 9.78 -5.82
CA THR A 21 0.63 8.93 -5.53
C THR A 21 0.10 9.26 -4.15
N ILE A 22 -1.21 9.47 -4.02
CA ILE A 22 -1.92 9.67 -2.76
C ILE A 22 -2.92 8.54 -2.55
N MET A 23 -3.13 8.12 -1.31
CA MET A 23 -4.10 7.08 -0.97
C MET A 23 -4.60 7.21 0.46
N MET A 24 -5.81 6.74 0.71
CA MET A 24 -6.42 6.73 2.05
C MET A 24 -6.03 5.53 2.93
N PRO A 25 -5.81 4.31 2.40
CA PRO A 25 -5.27 3.21 3.21
C PRO A 25 -3.84 3.54 3.69
N HIS A 26 -3.44 2.94 4.81
CA HIS A 26 -2.18 3.23 5.49
C HIS A 26 -1.17 2.08 5.29
N PRO A 27 -0.48 1.96 4.13
CA PRO A 27 0.48 0.89 3.86
C PRO A 27 1.63 0.86 4.87
N GLU A 28 1.99 2.01 5.44
CA GLU A 28 3.05 2.18 6.44
C GLU A 28 2.68 1.60 7.82
N ARG A 29 1.40 1.37 8.10
CA ARG A 29 0.98 0.67 9.33
C ARG A 29 1.09 -0.84 9.23
N VAL A 30 1.11 -1.36 8.01
CA VAL A 30 0.97 -2.80 7.73
C VAL A 30 2.08 -3.35 6.82
N PHE A 31 3.22 -2.66 6.71
CA PHE A 31 4.36 -3.12 5.91
C PHE A 31 5.04 -4.38 6.47
N ARG A 32 4.92 -4.62 7.78
CA ARG A 32 5.34 -5.88 8.44
C ARG A 32 4.18 -6.85 8.46
N THR A 33 4.44 -8.11 8.13
CA THR A 33 3.42 -9.18 8.14
C THR A 33 2.71 -9.26 9.50
N VAL A 34 3.48 -9.24 10.60
CA VAL A 34 2.97 -9.32 11.97
C VAL A 34 1.97 -8.21 12.36
N ALA A 35 1.98 -7.08 11.65
CA ALA A 35 1.07 -5.96 11.90
C ALA A 35 -0.26 -6.05 11.12
N ASN A 36 -0.45 -7.08 10.28
CA ASN A 36 -1.70 -7.30 9.56
C ASN A 36 -2.67 -8.07 10.46
N SER A 37 -3.91 -7.60 10.59
CA SER A 37 -4.94 -8.25 11.41
C SER A 37 -5.26 -9.69 10.95
N TRP A 38 -5.08 -9.94 9.66
CA TRP A 38 -5.08 -11.26 9.05
C TRP A 38 -4.04 -11.27 7.93
N HIS A 39 -3.29 -12.36 7.80
CA HIS A 39 -2.37 -12.60 6.71
C HIS A 39 -2.23 -14.12 6.47
N PRO A 40 -1.78 -14.55 5.27
CA PRO A 40 -1.40 -15.95 5.04
C PRO A 40 -0.23 -16.39 5.93
N ASP A 41 -0.23 -17.64 6.37
CA ASP A 41 0.84 -18.22 7.20
C ASP A 41 2.17 -18.35 6.46
N SER A 42 2.14 -18.36 5.13
CA SER A 42 3.33 -18.48 4.27
C SER A 42 4.12 -17.18 4.15
N TRP A 43 3.61 -16.05 4.65
CA TRP A 43 4.33 -14.78 4.59
C TRP A 43 5.50 -14.77 5.58
N GLY A 44 6.64 -14.28 5.10
CA GLY A 44 7.79 -13.94 5.96
C GLY A 44 7.59 -12.59 6.66
N GLU A 45 8.68 -11.90 6.98
CA GLU A 45 8.64 -10.63 7.72
C GLU A 45 7.90 -9.49 6.99
N ASN A 46 8.06 -9.40 5.68
CA ASN A 46 7.53 -8.32 4.87
C ASN A 46 6.15 -8.65 4.31
N SER A 47 5.19 -7.74 4.50
CA SER A 47 3.90 -7.80 3.80
C SER A 47 4.03 -7.30 2.36
N ALA A 48 2.98 -7.48 1.58
CA ALA A 48 2.89 -6.95 0.22
C ALA A 48 3.12 -5.42 0.16
N TRP A 49 2.74 -4.66 1.20
CA TRP A 49 2.85 -3.21 1.22
C TRP A 49 4.29 -2.70 1.32
N MET A 50 5.24 -3.53 1.78
CA MET A 50 6.67 -3.17 1.77
C MET A 50 7.16 -2.79 0.36
N ARG A 51 6.56 -3.36 -0.69
CA ARG A 51 6.97 -3.10 -2.07
C ARG A 51 6.79 -1.65 -2.48
N LEU A 52 5.81 -0.93 -1.92
CA LEU A 52 5.57 0.49 -2.21
C LEU A 52 6.81 1.34 -1.88
N PHE A 53 7.39 1.12 -0.70
CA PHE A 53 8.59 1.83 -0.23
C PHE A 53 9.86 1.40 -0.96
N GLN A 54 9.99 0.10 -1.27
CA GLN A 54 11.10 -0.42 -2.08
C GLN A 54 11.11 0.16 -3.49
N ASN A 55 9.94 0.30 -4.12
CA ASN A 55 9.83 0.91 -5.45
C ASN A 55 10.28 2.38 -5.42
N ALA A 56 9.90 3.13 -4.38
CA ALA A 56 10.35 4.52 -4.20
C ALA A 56 11.88 4.60 -4.07
N ARG A 57 12.50 3.75 -3.22
CA ARG A 57 13.97 3.70 -3.09
C ARG A 57 14.65 3.30 -4.39
N LYS A 58 14.13 2.32 -5.12
CA LYS A 58 14.68 1.88 -6.41
C LYS A 58 14.60 2.97 -7.48
N ASN A 59 13.55 3.80 -7.45
CA ASN A 59 13.35 4.86 -8.45
C ASN A 59 14.43 5.95 -8.34
N ILE A 60 14.91 6.25 -7.13
CA ILE A 60 15.90 7.30 -6.89
C ILE A 60 17.37 6.87 -7.09
N GLY A 61 17.65 5.58 -7.38
CA GLY A 61 19.02 5.02 -7.50
C GLY A 61 19.38 4.16 -6.31
#